data_AF-T0RWG6-F1
#
_entry.id   AF-T0RWG6-F1
#
_cell.length_a   1.000
_cell.length_b   1.000
_cell.length_c   1.000
_cell.angle_alpha   90.00
_cell.angle_beta   90.00
_cell.angle_gamma   90.00
#
_symmetry.space_group_name_H-M   'P 1'
#
loop_
_entity.id
_entity.type
_entity.pdbx_description
1 polymer ?
#
loop_
_entity_poly.entity_id
_entity_poly.type
_entity_poly.pdbx_seq_one_letter_code
_entity_poly.pdbx_strand_id
1 'polypeptide(L)'
;MIDRLNEMEAGHIMTLEDPVEFVHPHKTCVVNQREIGRDSLSFENALKGLLRQDPDIVLVGEMRDVETIEAALTVAETGHLVFGTLHTNSCVQTINRLINVFPSHQQDQVRTLLSFVLQGVVSQQLLPKSFEPGRCLAMEILVPTPAIRNLIREDKIHQIYSQMQIGQDKTGMITMNQSIRKHVDSGQIDVETAMSYSTNPEELGPQLGVKSR
;
A
#
# COMPACT_ATOMS: atom_id res chain seq x y z
N MET A 1 -5.05 8.34 7.29
CA MET A 1 -5.54 7.03 7.79
C MET A 1 -5.36 6.95 9.30
N ILE A 2 -4.15 7.10 9.82
CA ILE A 2 -3.84 7.12 11.26
C ILE A 2 -4.74 8.10 12.04
N ASP A 3 -4.89 9.33 11.56
CA ASP A 3 -5.73 10.32 12.26
C ASP A 3 -7.19 9.89 12.42
N ARG A 4 -7.75 9.19 11.43
CA ARG A 4 -9.10 8.62 11.49
C ARG A 4 -9.19 7.52 12.55
N LEU A 5 -8.18 6.65 12.64
CA LEU A 5 -8.13 5.61 13.68
C LEU A 5 -8.03 6.24 15.06
N ASN A 6 -7.20 7.28 15.21
CA ASN A 6 -7.08 8.04 16.46
C ASN A 6 -8.39 8.72 16.90
N GLU A 7 -9.27 9.06 15.96
CA GLU A 7 -10.61 9.60 16.27
C GLU A 7 -11.63 8.51 16.63
N MET A 8 -11.59 7.38 15.92
CA MET A 8 -12.66 6.38 15.95
C MET A 8 -12.42 5.22 16.92
N GLU A 9 -11.16 4.88 17.19
CA GLU A 9 -10.77 3.73 17.98
C GLU A 9 -10.20 4.16 19.34
N ALA A 10 -10.29 3.29 20.35
CA ALA A 10 -9.59 3.45 21.61
C ALA A 10 -8.45 2.44 21.68
N GLY A 11 -7.21 2.91 21.67
CA GLY A 11 -6.04 2.05 21.69
C GLY A 11 -4.73 2.81 21.68
N HIS A 12 -3.66 2.10 21.37
CA HIS A 12 -2.30 2.60 21.34
C HIS A 12 -1.74 2.54 19.91
N ILE A 13 -1.46 3.72 19.35
CA ILE A 13 -0.83 3.89 18.04
C ILE A 13 0.65 4.16 18.26
N MET A 14 1.50 3.37 17.61
CA MET A 14 2.94 3.57 17.55
C MET A 14 3.39 3.88 16.13
N THR A 15 4.19 4.92 15.93
CA THR A 15 4.80 5.22 14.63
C THR A 15 6.32 5.19 14.71
N LEU A 16 6.94 4.63 13.68
CA LEU A 16 8.38 4.60 13.45
C LEU A 16 8.65 5.29 12.11
N GLU A 17 9.28 6.45 12.13
CA GLU A 17 9.38 7.36 10.97
C GLU A 17 10.80 7.90 10.80
N ASP A 18 11.16 8.30 9.57
CA ASP A 18 12.50 8.85 9.23
C ASP A 18 12.39 9.90 8.12
N PRO A 19 12.18 11.21 8.45
CA PRO A 19 11.80 11.77 9.76
C PRO A 19 10.27 11.72 10.00
N VAL A 20 9.80 12.23 11.13
CA VAL A 20 8.34 12.39 11.38
C VAL A 20 7.77 13.46 10.44
N GLU A 21 6.79 13.09 9.61
CA GLU A 21 6.19 14.01 8.63
C GLU A 21 4.97 14.77 9.18
N PHE A 22 4.12 14.08 9.95
CA PHE A 22 2.89 14.64 10.51
C PHE A 22 2.82 14.37 12.01
N VAL A 23 2.59 15.43 12.79
CA VAL A 23 2.40 15.30 14.24
C VAL A 23 0.94 14.97 14.55
N HIS A 24 0.73 13.83 15.19
CA HIS A 24 -0.59 13.33 15.60
C HIS A 24 -0.80 13.55 17.11
N PRO A 25 -1.56 14.58 17.52
CA PRO A 25 -1.89 14.75 18.93
C PRO A 25 -2.80 13.60 19.40
N HIS A 26 -2.77 13.31 20.70
CA HIS A 26 -3.68 12.34 21.30
C HIS A 26 -5.15 12.76 21.09
N LYS A 27 -6.01 11.80 20.74
CA LYS A 27 -7.47 11.95 20.68
C LYS A 27 -8.10 10.82 21.49
N THR A 28 -8.73 9.85 20.83
CA THR A 28 -9.27 8.64 21.47
C THR A 28 -8.15 7.61 21.68
N CYS A 29 -7.13 7.60 20.83
CA CYS A 29 -5.92 6.81 21.02
C CYS A 29 -4.81 7.57 21.77
N VAL A 30 -3.96 6.80 22.46
CA VAL A 30 -2.61 7.23 22.83
C VAL A 30 -1.72 7.07 21.60
N VAL A 31 -0.93 8.09 21.27
CA VAL A 31 -0.11 8.12 20.05
C VAL A 31 1.33 8.38 20.41
N ASN A 32 2.21 7.41 20.17
CA ASN A 32 3.65 7.51 20.39
C ASN A 32 4.38 7.50 19.06
N GLN A 33 4.96 8.63 18.67
CA GLN A 33 5.74 8.75 17.44
C GLN A 33 7.23 8.72 17.76
N ARG A 34 8.00 7.92 17.00
CA ARG A 34 9.45 7.82 17.14
C ARG A 34 10.14 8.11 15.83
N GLU A 35 11.08 9.03 15.88
CA GLU A 35 11.98 9.35 14.78
C GLU A 35 13.24 8.49 14.83
N ILE A 36 13.58 7.83 13.73
CA ILE A 36 14.82 7.07 13.60
C ILE A 36 16.01 8.03 13.55
N GLY A 37 17.10 7.68 14.23
CA GLY A 37 18.27 8.53 14.43
C GLY A 37 18.16 9.49 15.62
N ARG A 38 16.95 9.75 16.13
CA ARG A 38 16.70 10.64 17.27
C ARG A 38 16.13 9.91 18.49
N ASP A 39 14.99 9.25 18.34
CA ASP A 39 14.30 8.54 19.43
C ASP A 39 14.63 7.04 19.44
N SER A 40 15.11 6.50 18.31
CA SER A 40 15.57 5.12 18.17
C SER A 40 16.70 5.03 17.16
N LEU A 41 17.66 4.12 17.35
CA LEU A 41 18.86 4.04 16.51
C LEU A 41 18.58 3.51 15.09
N SER A 42 17.62 2.59 14.96
CA SER A 42 17.22 1.97 13.70
C SER A 42 15.80 1.41 13.80
N PHE A 43 15.17 1.11 12.66
CA PHE A 43 13.88 0.44 12.59
C PHE A 43 13.90 -0.91 13.32
N GLU A 44 14.94 -1.72 13.10
CA GLU A 44 15.10 -3.02 13.75
C GLU A 44 15.11 -2.89 15.28
N ASN A 45 15.85 -1.91 15.83
CA ASN A 45 15.92 -1.69 17.27
C ASN A 45 14.55 -1.28 17.83
N ALA A 46 13.85 -0.39 17.14
CA ALA A 46 12.55 0.08 17.56
C ALA A 46 11.50 -1.04 17.52
N LEU A 47 11.49 -1.86 16.47
CA LEU A 47 10.56 -2.99 16.29
C LEU A 47 10.76 -4.09 17.34
N LYS A 48 12.00 -4.37 17.77
CA LYS A 48 12.25 -5.33 18.88
C LYS A 48 11.61 -4.90 20.19
N GLY A 49 11.61 -3.60 20.48
CA GLY A 49 11.00 -3.04 21.68
C GLY A 49 9.49 -2.84 21.56
N LEU A 50 8.95 -2.87 20.34
CA LEU A 50 7.57 -2.49 20.05
C LEU A 50 6.57 -3.48 20.64
N LEU A 51 6.80 -4.80 20.52
CA LEU A 51 5.90 -5.83 21.05
C LEU A 51 5.73 -5.82 22.58
N ARG A 52 6.61 -5.12 23.30
CA ARG A 52 6.51 -4.97 24.77
C ARG A 52 5.84 -3.66 25.20
N GLN A 53 5.46 -2.82 24.24
CA GLN A 53 4.84 -1.53 24.50
C GLN A 53 3.32 -1.57 24.31
N ASP A 54 2.75 -2.77 24.14
CA ASP A 54 1.31 -2.98 24.00
C ASP A 54 0.67 -2.06 22.92
N PRO A 55 1.23 -1.99 21.68
CA PRO A 55 0.60 -1.22 20.61
C PRO A 55 -0.57 -2.02 20.02
N ASP A 56 -1.63 -1.34 19.58
CA ASP A 56 -2.70 -1.95 18.78
C ASP A 56 -2.47 -1.72 17.29
N ILE A 57 -1.94 -0.54 16.96
CA ILE A 57 -1.73 -0.06 15.59
C ILE A 57 -0.28 0.40 15.47
N VAL A 58 0.38 -0.02 14.39
CA VAL A 58 1.79 0.25 14.14
C VAL A 58 1.96 0.85 12.76
N LEU A 59 2.55 2.04 12.67
CA LEU A 59 3.08 2.58 11.42
C LEU A 59 4.58 2.33 11.39
N VAL A 60 5.01 1.46 10.48
CA VAL A 60 6.39 1.42 10.02
C VAL A 60 6.48 2.38 8.85
N GLY A 61 7.48 3.26 8.79
CA GLY A 61 7.68 4.14 7.66
C GLY A 61 7.99 3.38 6.36
N GLU A 62 9.15 3.62 5.77
CA GLU A 62 9.56 2.91 4.55
C GLU A 62 10.15 1.53 4.87
N MET A 63 9.58 0.49 4.28
CA MET A 63 10.10 -0.88 4.39
C MET A 63 11.22 -1.13 3.36
N ARG A 64 12.43 -0.62 3.66
CA ARG A 64 13.59 -0.67 2.74
C ARG A 64 14.28 -2.02 2.69
N ASP A 65 14.52 -2.60 3.86
CA ASP A 65 15.34 -3.78 4.07
C ASP A 65 14.52 -5.01 4.50
N VAL A 66 15.16 -6.18 4.46
CA VAL A 66 14.52 -7.48 4.72
C VAL A 66 14.09 -7.55 6.18
N GLU A 67 14.93 -7.04 7.08
CA GLU A 67 14.73 -7.04 8.52
C GLU A 67 13.48 -6.25 8.92
N THR A 68 13.28 -5.08 8.31
CA THR A 68 12.08 -4.25 8.55
C THR A 68 10.82 -4.91 8.01
N ILE A 69 10.89 -5.52 6.81
CA ILE A 69 9.75 -6.24 6.22
C ILE A 69 9.38 -7.47 7.06
N GLU A 70 10.37 -8.26 7.48
CA GLU A 70 10.17 -9.44 8.33
C GLU A 70 9.51 -9.05 9.65
N ALA A 71 10.04 -8.03 10.33
CA ALA A 71 9.47 -7.55 11.58
C ALA A 71 8.03 -7.02 11.41
N ALA A 72 7.73 -6.28 10.34
CA ALA A 72 6.38 -5.83 10.05
C ALA A 72 5.40 -7.00 9.83
N LEU A 73 5.84 -8.06 9.13
CA LEU A 73 5.04 -9.26 8.94
C LEU A 73 4.80 -10.01 10.26
N THR A 74 5.81 -10.14 11.13
CA THR A 74 5.66 -10.74 12.47
C THR A 74 4.69 -9.96 13.36
N VAL A 75 4.76 -8.63 13.33
CA VAL A 75 3.85 -7.77 14.10
C VAL A 75 2.41 -7.93 13.57
N ALA A 76 2.22 -8.00 12.25
CA ALA A 76 0.91 -8.24 11.65
C ALA A 76 0.37 -9.65 11.96
N GLU A 77 1.23 -10.67 11.99
CA GLU A 77 0.86 -12.06 12.33
C GLU A 77 0.34 -12.20 13.77
N THR A 78 0.88 -11.38 14.68
CA THR A 78 0.51 -11.38 16.10
C THR A 78 -0.79 -10.62 16.40
N GLY A 79 -1.48 -10.12 15.37
CA GLY A 79 -2.82 -9.52 15.49
C GLY A 79 -2.87 -7.99 15.47
N HIS A 80 -1.73 -7.33 15.30
CA HIS A 80 -1.65 -5.87 15.24
C HIS A 80 -2.00 -5.33 13.85
N LEU A 81 -2.57 -4.13 13.78
CA LEU A 81 -2.78 -3.44 12.51
C LEU A 81 -1.50 -2.72 12.09
N VAL A 82 -0.82 -3.24 11.07
CA VAL A 82 0.45 -2.68 10.59
C VAL A 82 0.25 -1.89 9.29
N PHE A 83 0.73 -0.66 9.29
CA PHE A 83 0.91 0.18 8.11
C PHE A 83 2.38 0.22 7.73
N GLY A 84 2.66 0.23 6.43
CA GLY A 84 4.01 0.42 5.89
C GLY A 84 3.99 0.96 4.47
N THR A 85 5.06 1.63 4.06
CA THR A 85 5.19 2.18 2.71
C THR A 85 6.30 1.47 1.91
N LEU A 86 6.08 1.39 0.60
CA LEU A 86 7.06 0.92 -0.38
C LEU A 86 7.00 1.84 -1.61
N HIS A 87 8.09 1.91 -2.37
CA HIS A 87 8.19 2.72 -3.58
C HIS A 87 7.82 1.92 -4.85
N THR A 88 6.78 1.10 -4.76
CA THR A 88 6.26 0.30 -5.88
C THR A 88 5.07 0.97 -6.53
N ASN A 89 4.94 0.83 -7.85
CA ASN A 89 3.96 1.57 -8.64
C ASN A 89 2.63 0.83 -8.85
N SER A 90 2.51 -0.41 -8.39
CA SER A 90 1.28 -1.20 -8.46
C SER A 90 1.16 -2.18 -7.31
N CYS A 91 -0.06 -2.63 -7.02
CA CYS A 91 -0.36 -3.59 -5.97
C CYS A 91 0.34 -4.93 -6.24
N VAL A 92 0.37 -5.37 -7.50
CA VAL A 92 1.06 -6.60 -7.93
C VAL A 92 2.58 -6.46 -7.71
N GLN A 93 3.16 -5.30 -8.06
CA GLN A 93 4.58 -5.04 -7.85
C GLN A 93 4.93 -4.99 -6.36
N THR A 94 4.05 -4.42 -5.53
CA THR A 94 4.20 -4.40 -4.06
C THR A 94 4.30 -5.81 -3.49
N ILE A 95 3.39 -6.71 -3.87
CA ILE A 95 3.41 -8.11 -3.42
C ILE A 95 4.70 -8.80 -3.87
N ASN A 96 5.10 -8.64 -5.13
CA ASN A 96 6.36 -9.20 -5.63
C ASN A 96 7.57 -8.65 -4.88
N ARG A 97 7.63 -7.34 -4.60
CA ARG A 97 8.74 -6.72 -3.86
C ARG A 97 8.84 -7.29 -2.44
N LEU A 98 7.72 -7.42 -1.73
CA LEU A 98 7.68 -7.98 -0.38
C LEU A 98 8.19 -9.42 -0.31
N ILE A 99 8.03 -10.21 -1.38
CA ILE A 99 8.50 -11.60 -1.44
C ILE A 99 9.96 -11.66 -1.92
N ASN A 100 10.28 -10.95 -3.00
CA ASN A 100 11.56 -11.10 -3.70
C ASN A 100 12.76 -10.49 -2.97
N VAL A 101 12.54 -9.72 -1.89
CA VAL A 101 13.64 -9.28 -1.02
C VAL A 101 14.27 -10.44 -0.25
N PHE A 102 13.50 -11.51 -0.01
CA PHE A 102 13.96 -12.67 0.75
C PHE A 102 14.71 -13.65 -0.15
N PRO A 103 15.69 -14.40 0.42
CA PRO A 103 16.33 -15.51 -0.26
C PRO A 103 15.32 -16.55 -0.75
N SER A 104 15.56 -17.20 -1.89
CA SER A 104 14.61 -18.11 -2.54
C SER A 104 14.07 -19.21 -1.64
N HIS A 105 14.85 -19.71 -0.68
CA HIS A 105 14.42 -20.75 0.25
C HIS A 105 13.40 -20.28 1.32
N GLN A 106 13.23 -18.96 1.49
CA GLN A 106 12.28 -18.36 2.43
C GLN A 106 11.02 -17.80 1.72
N GLN A 107 11.06 -17.63 0.40
CA GLN A 107 9.98 -16.97 -0.35
C GLN A 107 8.63 -17.68 -0.21
N ASP A 108 8.61 -19.01 -0.17
CA ASP A 108 7.36 -19.77 0.01
C ASP A 108 6.73 -19.53 1.39
N GLN A 109 7.56 -19.42 2.44
CA GLN A 109 7.10 -19.09 3.79
C GLN A 109 6.54 -17.67 3.84
N VAL A 110 7.27 -16.70 3.29
CA VAL A 110 6.87 -15.27 3.26
C VAL A 110 5.57 -15.10 2.48
N ARG A 111 5.43 -15.77 1.34
CA ARG A 111 4.22 -15.77 0.53
C ARG A 111 3.02 -16.34 1.28
N THR A 112 3.22 -17.44 1.99
CA THR A 112 2.19 -18.05 2.83
C THR A 112 1.75 -17.09 3.92
N LEU A 113 2.70 -16.52 4.66
CA LEU A 113 2.43 -15.55 5.72
C LEU A 113 1.69 -14.31 5.18
N LEU A 114 2.20 -13.71 4.09
CA LEU A 114 1.60 -12.54 3.44
C LEU A 114 0.15 -12.81 3.03
N SER A 115 -0.16 -14.03 2.55
CA SER A 115 -1.52 -14.42 2.18
C SER A 115 -2.50 -14.40 3.37
N PHE A 116 -2.02 -14.52 4.60
CA PHE A 116 -2.81 -14.45 5.82
C PHE A 116 -2.93 -13.02 6.34
N VAL A 117 -1.80 -12.31 6.42
CA VAL A 117 -1.75 -11.02 7.13
C VAL A 117 -2.12 -9.81 6.26
N LEU A 118 -1.96 -9.88 4.93
CA LEU A 118 -2.23 -8.75 4.05
C LEU A 118 -3.71 -8.34 4.13
N GLN A 119 -3.98 -7.07 4.43
CA GLN A 119 -5.34 -6.50 4.50
C GLN A 119 -5.69 -5.59 3.32
N GLY A 120 -4.69 -4.98 2.70
CA GLY A 120 -4.88 -4.09 1.56
C GLY A 120 -3.57 -3.58 1.01
N VAL A 121 -3.58 -3.17 -0.26
CA VAL A 121 -2.50 -2.41 -0.88
C VAL A 121 -3.12 -1.22 -1.59
N VAL A 122 -2.52 -0.05 -1.40
CA VAL A 122 -2.91 1.19 -2.08
C VAL A 122 -1.68 1.75 -2.78
N SER A 123 -1.69 1.74 -4.11
CA SER A 123 -0.66 2.39 -4.93
C SER A 123 -1.17 3.73 -5.41
N GLN A 124 -0.39 4.79 -5.23
CA GLN A 124 -0.82 6.18 -5.44
C GLN A 124 0.04 6.87 -6.49
N GLN A 125 -0.59 7.72 -7.29
CA GLN A 125 0.09 8.55 -8.28
C GLN A 125 -0.60 9.91 -8.34
N LEU A 126 0.19 10.99 -8.22
CA LEU A 126 -0.31 12.35 -8.38
C LEU A 126 -0.17 12.78 -9.83
N LEU A 127 -1.28 13.07 -10.47
CA LEU A 127 -1.34 13.51 -11.86
C LEU A 127 -1.47 15.04 -11.92
N PRO A 128 -0.74 15.74 -12.80
CA PRO A 128 -0.98 17.16 -13.02
C PRO A 128 -2.36 17.34 -13.66
N LYS A 129 -3.16 18.28 -13.14
CA LYS A 129 -4.43 18.65 -13.78
C LYS A 129 -4.13 19.40 -15.09
N SER A 130 -4.85 19.09 -16.16
CA SER A 130 -4.57 19.68 -17.48
C SER A 130 -5.14 21.08 -17.65
N PHE A 131 -6.25 21.39 -16.97
CA PHE A 131 -7.05 22.59 -17.24
C PHE A 131 -7.06 23.61 -16.11
N GLU A 132 -6.62 23.21 -14.91
CA GLU A 132 -6.53 24.08 -13.74
C GLU A 132 -5.26 23.79 -12.93
N PRO A 133 -4.73 24.74 -12.15
CA PRO A 133 -3.58 24.49 -11.30
C PRO A 133 -3.83 23.37 -10.28
N GLY A 134 -2.78 22.60 -10.00
CA GLY A 134 -2.79 21.57 -8.97
C GLY A 134 -2.67 20.16 -9.53
N ARG A 135 -2.99 19.18 -8.68
CA ARG A 135 -2.86 17.75 -8.99
C ARG A 135 -4.12 17.00 -8.55
N CYS A 136 -4.42 15.88 -9.21
CA CYS A 136 -5.42 14.92 -8.75
C CYS A 136 -4.73 13.60 -8.38
N LEU A 137 -5.30 12.89 -7.40
CA LEU A 137 -4.78 11.61 -6.93
C LEU A 137 -5.43 10.47 -7.70
N ALA A 138 -4.66 9.79 -8.53
CA ALA A 138 -5.02 8.48 -9.06
C ALA A 138 -4.54 7.40 -8.08
N MET A 139 -5.38 6.38 -7.87
CA MET A 139 -5.06 5.30 -6.95
C MET A 139 -5.50 3.95 -7.48
N GLU A 140 -4.65 2.97 -7.23
CA GLU A 140 -4.95 1.56 -7.40
C GLU A 140 -5.15 0.95 -6.01
N ILE A 141 -6.24 0.19 -5.84
CA ILE A 141 -6.64 -0.39 -4.56
C ILE A 141 -6.84 -1.89 -4.74
N LEU A 142 -6.08 -2.68 -3.99
CA LEU A 142 -6.23 -4.12 -3.87
C LEU A 142 -6.77 -4.46 -2.48
N VAL A 143 -7.86 -5.23 -2.43
CA VAL A 143 -8.41 -5.81 -1.20
C VAL A 143 -8.30 -7.34 -1.29
N PRO A 144 -7.50 -8.02 -0.44
CA PRO A 144 -7.23 -9.45 -0.57
C PRO A 144 -8.44 -10.33 -0.25
N THR A 145 -9.17 -10.71 -1.29
CA THR A 145 -10.24 -11.73 -1.23
C THR A 145 -9.66 -13.15 -1.05
N PRO A 146 -10.48 -14.16 -0.68
CA PRO A 146 -10.01 -15.55 -0.63
C PRO A 146 -9.34 -16.03 -1.92
N ALA A 147 -9.82 -15.59 -3.08
CA ALA A 147 -9.23 -15.90 -4.38
C ALA A 147 -7.84 -15.28 -4.53
N ILE A 148 -7.68 -13.99 -4.21
CA ILE A 148 -6.37 -13.30 -4.25
C ILE A 148 -5.39 -13.92 -3.28
N ARG A 149 -5.82 -14.24 -2.06
CA ARG A 149 -4.99 -14.92 -1.05
C ARG A 149 -4.50 -16.28 -1.58
N ASN A 150 -5.35 -17.01 -2.30
CA ASN A 150 -4.94 -18.25 -2.95
C ASN A 150 -3.92 -18.02 -4.08
N LEU A 151 -4.12 -17.00 -4.93
CA LEU A 151 -3.16 -16.65 -5.97
C LEU A 151 -1.80 -16.26 -5.42
N ILE A 152 -1.76 -15.58 -4.26
CA ILE A 152 -0.53 -15.29 -3.56
C ILE A 152 0.16 -16.61 -3.19
N ARG A 153 -0.50 -17.55 -2.48
CA ARG A 153 0.08 -18.84 -2.07
C ARG A 153 0.60 -19.70 -3.23
N GLU A 154 -0.11 -19.71 -4.34
CA GLU A 154 0.14 -20.55 -5.51
C GLU A 154 1.17 -19.98 -6.51
N ASP A 155 1.86 -18.90 -6.16
CA ASP A 155 2.77 -18.16 -7.06
C ASP A 155 2.12 -17.61 -8.35
N LYS A 156 0.85 -17.24 -8.28
CA LYS A 156 0.09 -16.73 -9.42
C LYS A 156 -0.18 -15.24 -9.29
N ILE A 157 0.81 -14.50 -8.76
CA ILE A 157 0.72 -13.06 -8.45
C ILE A 157 0.34 -12.24 -9.70
N HIS A 158 0.84 -12.62 -10.88
CA HIS A 158 0.50 -11.98 -12.16
C HIS A 158 -1.01 -12.01 -12.49
N GLN A 159 -1.76 -12.99 -11.97
CA GLN A 159 -3.21 -13.11 -12.20
C GLN A 159 -4.05 -12.19 -11.30
N ILE A 160 -3.44 -11.57 -10.28
CA ILE A 160 -4.13 -10.67 -9.35
C ILE A 160 -4.68 -9.45 -10.10
N TYR A 161 -3.96 -8.92 -11.09
CA TYR A 161 -4.43 -7.78 -11.87
C TYR A 161 -5.79 -8.03 -12.54
N SER A 162 -5.95 -9.20 -13.18
CA SER A 162 -7.23 -9.59 -13.78
C SER A 162 -8.34 -9.77 -12.76
N GLN A 163 -8.02 -10.23 -11.54
CA GLN A 163 -9.00 -10.31 -10.44
C GLN A 163 -9.45 -8.92 -9.97
N MET A 164 -8.54 -7.94 -9.94
CA MET A 164 -8.89 -6.55 -9.59
C MET A 164 -9.83 -5.90 -10.61
N GLN A 165 -9.74 -6.29 -11.88
CA GLN A 165 -10.63 -5.79 -12.93
C GLN A 165 -12.08 -6.30 -12.78
N ILE A 166 -12.32 -7.39 -12.03
CA ILE A 166 -13.63 -8.05 -11.94
C ILE A 166 -14.31 -7.71 -10.61
N GLY A 167 -15.63 -7.48 -10.63
CA GLY A 167 -16.43 -7.38 -9.40
C GLY A 167 -16.11 -6.16 -8.53
N GLN A 168 -15.72 -5.04 -9.17
CA GLN A 168 -15.32 -3.78 -8.51
C GLN A 168 -16.39 -3.27 -7.55
N ASP A 169 -17.66 -3.26 -7.97
CA ASP A 169 -18.79 -2.79 -7.13
C ASP A 169 -18.93 -3.56 -5.81
N LYS A 170 -18.49 -4.82 -5.77
CA LYS A 170 -18.59 -5.67 -4.57
C LYS A 170 -17.32 -5.63 -3.72
N THR A 171 -16.16 -5.50 -4.36
CA THR A 171 -14.87 -5.64 -3.69
C THR A 171 -14.24 -4.31 -3.31
N GLY A 172 -14.67 -3.22 -3.95
CA GLY A 172 -14.04 -1.90 -3.80
C GLY A 172 -12.66 -1.80 -4.45
N MET A 173 -12.22 -2.82 -5.20
CA MET A 173 -10.96 -2.80 -5.92
C MET A 173 -11.03 -1.90 -7.15
N ILE A 174 -9.94 -1.22 -7.45
CA ILE A 174 -9.81 -0.31 -8.59
C ILE A 174 -8.40 -0.46 -9.15
N THR A 175 -8.25 -0.63 -10.46
CA THR A 175 -6.93 -0.62 -11.12
C THR A 175 -6.44 0.81 -11.37
N MET A 176 -5.13 1.02 -11.52
CA MET A 176 -4.60 2.36 -11.81
C MET A 176 -5.23 2.97 -13.07
N ASN A 177 -5.35 2.18 -14.14
CA ASN A 177 -5.97 2.62 -15.39
C ASN A 177 -7.43 3.06 -15.23
N GLN A 178 -8.20 2.38 -14.37
CA GLN A 178 -9.59 2.76 -14.09
C GLN A 178 -9.65 4.10 -13.33
N SER A 179 -8.75 4.30 -12.36
CA SER A 179 -8.65 5.58 -11.65
C SER A 179 -8.23 6.72 -12.57
N ILE A 180 -7.24 6.50 -13.45
CA ILE A 180 -6.80 7.50 -14.43
C ILE A 180 -7.95 7.84 -15.39
N ARG A 181 -8.64 6.84 -15.93
CA ARG A 181 -9.79 7.03 -16.82
C ARG A 181 -10.87 7.90 -16.17
N LYS A 182 -11.18 7.67 -14.89
CA LYS A 182 -12.15 8.49 -14.14
C LYS A 182 -11.77 9.97 -14.12
N HIS A 183 -10.48 10.30 -14.07
CA HIS A 183 -10.01 11.69 -14.13
C HIS A 183 -10.14 12.30 -15.53
N VAL A 184 -10.01 11.49 -16.59
CA VAL A 184 -10.30 11.93 -17.97
C VAL A 184 -11.80 12.19 -18.13
N ASP A 185 -12.63 11.23 -17.73
CA ASP A 185 -14.10 11.30 -17.87
C ASP A 185 -14.70 12.49 -17.09
N SER A 186 -14.08 12.87 -15.97
CA SER A 186 -14.47 14.04 -15.17
C SER A 186 -13.82 15.36 -15.62
N GLY A 187 -13.02 15.33 -16.69
CA GLY A 187 -12.38 16.52 -17.26
C GLY A 187 -11.28 17.13 -16.38
N GLN A 188 -10.66 16.34 -15.49
CA GLN A 188 -9.55 16.82 -14.64
C GLN A 188 -8.20 16.74 -15.35
N ILE A 189 -8.03 15.77 -16.25
CA ILE A 189 -6.84 15.56 -17.06
C ILE A 189 -7.24 15.30 -18.51
N ASP A 190 -6.35 15.60 -19.45
CA ASP A 190 -6.49 15.25 -20.86
C ASP A 190 -6.00 13.82 -21.16
N VAL A 191 -6.29 13.36 -22.38
CA VAL A 191 -5.92 12.01 -22.85
C VAL A 191 -4.40 11.84 -22.93
N GLU A 192 -3.65 12.89 -23.26
CA GLU A 192 -2.19 12.83 -23.35
C GLU A 192 -1.53 12.59 -21.98
N THR A 193 -2.01 13.30 -20.97
CA THR A 193 -1.63 13.14 -19.56
C THR A 193 -2.02 11.75 -19.07
N ALA A 194 -3.23 11.29 -19.41
CA ALA A 194 -3.67 9.94 -19.04
C ALA A 194 -2.77 8.84 -19.63
N MET A 195 -2.42 8.95 -20.92
CA MET A 195 -1.59 7.97 -21.61
C MET A 195 -0.13 7.96 -21.14
N SER A 196 0.42 9.12 -20.73
CA SER A 196 1.79 9.21 -20.23
C SER A 196 1.97 8.68 -18.81
N TYR A 197 0.91 8.69 -17.99
CA TYR A 197 0.94 8.23 -16.60
C TYR A 197 0.36 6.82 -16.41
N SER A 198 -0.24 6.23 -17.45
CA SER A 198 -0.77 4.87 -17.43
C SER A 198 0.32 3.81 -17.26
N THR A 199 0.07 2.83 -16.39
CA THR A 199 0.93 1.65 -16.22
C THR A 199 0.78 0.64 -17.37
N ASN A 200 -0.33 0.71 -18.10
CA ASN A 200 -0.58 -0.11 -19.28
C ASN A 200 -1.35 0.71 -20.35
N PRO A 201 -0.64 1.53 -21.15
CA PRO A 201 -1.26 2.40 -22.14
C PRO A 201 -1.99 1.63 -23.25
N GLU A 202 -1.58 0.39 -23.55
CA GLU A 202 -2.26 -0.46 -24.53
C GLU A 202 -3.66 -0.87 -24.09
N GLU A 203 -3.88 -1.02 -22.78
CA GLU A 203 -5.20 -1.27 -22.20
C GLU A 203 -6.04 0.01 -22.10
N LEU A 204 -5.41 1.15 -21.74
CA LEU A 204 -6.12 2.41 -21.52
C LEU A 204 -6.51 3.12 -22.82
N GLY A 205 -5.63 3.11 -23.83
CA GLY A 205 -5.83 3.82 -25.09
C GLY A 205 -7.16 3.48 -25.79
N PRO A 206 -7.49 2.19 -26.02
CA PRO A 206 -8.77 1.79 -26.60
C PRO A 206 -9.98 2.24 -25.78
N GLN A 207 -9.85 2.28 -24.43
CA GLN A 207 -10.91 2.75 -23.54
C GLN A 207 -11.17 4.26 -23.66
N LEU A 208 -10.14 5.02 -24.03
CA LEU A 208 -10.20 6.47 -24.26
C LEU A 208 -10.47 6.83 -25.73
N GLY A 209 -10.72 5.85 -26.60
CA GLY A 209 -10.95 6.07 -28.03
C GLY A 209 -9.68 6.43 -28.82
N VAL A 210 -8.49 6.22 -28.25
CA VAL A 210 -7.21 6.38 -28.95
C VAL A 210 -7.00 5.15 -29.83
N LYS A 211 -6.94 5.35 -31.15
CA LYS A 211 -6.65 4.25 -32.09
C LYS A 211 -5.18 3.86 -31.97
N SER A 212 -4.91 2.59 -31.70
CA SER A 212 -3.57 2.01 -31.85
C SER A 212 -3.10 2.23 -33.30
N ARG A 213 -1.93 2.84 -33.46
CA ARG A 213 -1.28 2.96 -34.78
C ARG A 213 -0.77 1.61 -35.25
#